data_AF-A0A8H0D0D7-F1
#
_entry.id   AF-A0A8H0D0D7-F1
#
_cell.length_a   1.000
_cell.length_b   1.000
_cell.length_c   1.000
_cell.angle_alpha   90.00
_cell.angle_beta   90.00
_cell.angle_gamma   90.00
#
_symmetry.space_group_name_H-M   'P 1'
#
loop_
_entity.id
_entity.type
_entity.pdbx_description
1 polymer ?
#
loop_
_entity_poly.entity_id
_entity_poly.type
_entity_poly.pdbx_seq_one_letter_code
_entity_poly.pdbx_strand_id
1 'polypeptide(L)'
;YAYFQRMLFGTSKLVTEYINRGEGYDKVRKVYSVNIVYFSLGSGKDIVYHGKTEFRGIHQGDVLELTPFQKQTFKVDSVSQLYPEYYILKVNDFNQVARSPLEEWIYYMNTGDIPDSATAPGLDEARQRLKLDKMTKEELNAYYRHLDNIVILRDNIYTERAEGRAEGRAEGHAEGRAEGLMEGRMEEKREMVHNMKSLNIPLDTISQVTGLSIEEIKSL
;
A
#
# COMPACT_ATOMS: atom_id res chain seq x y z
N TYR A 1 -5.37 47.95 8.06
CA TYR A 1 -4.31 48.89 7.62
C TYR A 1 -2.88 48.37 7.78
N ALA A 2 -2.52 47.57 8.79
CA ALA A 2 -1.13 47.11 8.99
C ALA A 2 -0.90 45.58 8.86
N TYR A 3 -1.68 44.88 8.01
CA TYR A 3 -1.62 43.41 7.95
C TYR A 3 -0.30 42.89 7.37
N PHE A 4 0.21 43.50 6.30
CA PHE A 4 1.51 43.14 5.73
C PHE A 4 2.65 43.32 6.73
N GLN A 5 2.61 44.39 7.54
CA GLN A 5 3.57 44.63 8.62
C GLN A 5 3.46 43.57 9.71
N ARG A 6 2.24 43.11 10.02
CA ARG A 6 2.02 42.00 10.95
C ARG A 6 2.58 40.68 10.42
N MET A 7 2.41 40.39 9.12
CA MET A 7 3.01 39.23 8.47
C MET A 7 4.54 39.24 8.59
N LEU A 8 5.16 40.38 8.24
CA LEU A 8 6.60 40.58 8.35
C LEU A 8 7.11 40.47 9.78
N PHE A 9 6.40 41.06 10.74
CA PHE A 9 6.77 41.00 12.15
C PHE A 9 6.71 39.55 12.67
N GLY A 10 5.66 38.81 12.31
CA GLY A 10 5.47 37.42 12.73
C GLY A 10 6.58 36.50 12.22
N THR A 11 6.94 36.60 10.94
CA THR A 11 8.04 35.81 10.37
C THR A 11 9.39 36.18 10.96
N SER A 12 9.67 37.48 11.09
CA SER A 12 10.93 37.96 11.66
C SER A 12 11.10 37.50 13.11
N LYS A 13 10.03 37.58 13.91
CA LYS A 13 10.03 37.09 15.29
C LYS A 13 10.31 35.59 15.37
N LEU A 14 9.63 34.78 14.56
CA LEU A 14 9.88 33.33 14.54
C LEU A 14 11.33 33.00 14.16
N VAL A 15 11.88 33.66 13.15
CA VAL A 15 13.30 33.48 12.77
C VAL A 15 14.22 33.74 13.95
N THR A 16 13.95 34.78 14.74
CA THR A 16 14.77 35.09 15.93
C THR A 16 14.53 34.16 17.11
N GLU A 17 13.33 33.59 17.27
CA GLU A 17 13.02 32.67 18.37
C GLU A 17 13.60 31.26 18.15
N TYR A 18 13.78 30.85 16.89
CA TYR A 18 14.35 29.54 16.56
C TYR A 18 15.87 29.45 16.72
N ILE A 19 16.58 30.58 16.85
CA ILE A 19 18.03 30.62 17.02
C ILE A 19 18.39 31.05 18.44
N ASN A 20 19.16 30.23 19.15
CA ASN A 20 19.63 30.60 20.49
C ASN A 20 20.80 31.57 20.41
N ARG A 21 20.98 32.39 21.45
CA ARG A 21 22.13 33.31 21.54
C ARG A 21 23.43 32.51 21.51
N GLY A 22 24.33 32.85 20.58
CA GLY A 22 25.62 32.17 20.39
C GLY A 22 25.61 31.07 19.32
N GLU A 23 24.46 30.77 18.72
CA GLU A 23 24.38 29.86 17.57
C GLU A 23 24.75 30.57 16.25
N GLY A 24 25.34 29.82 15.32
CA GLY A 24 25.64 30.30 13.97
C GLY A 24 24.38 30.48 13.11
N TYR A 25 24.42 31.42 12.16
CA TYR A 25 23.31 31.73 11.26
C TYR A 25 22.97 30.61 10.26
N ASP A 26 23.87 29.64 10.10
CA ASP A 26 23.62 28.39 9.35
C ASP A 26 22.47 27.56 9.94
N LYS A 27 22.14 27.77 11.22
CA LYS A 27 21.02 27.10 11.91
C LYS A 27 19.67 27.79 11.72
N VAL A 28 19.61 28.93 11.04
CA VAL A 28 18.34 29.62 10.78
C VAL A 28 17.42 28.70 9.97
N ARG A 29 16.25 28.41 10.52
CA ARG A 29 15.27 27.54 9.87
C ARG A 29 14.42 28.33 8.89
N LYS A 30 14.07 27.69 7.77
CA LYS A 30 13.11 28.22 6.81
C LYS A 30 11.75 28.41 7.48
N VAL A 31 11.12 29.56 7.24
CA VAL A 31 9.80 29.90 7.77
C VAL A 31 8.78 30.00 6.64
N TYR A 32 7.64 29.34 6.82
CA TYR A 32 6.48 29.46 5.94
C TYR A 32 5.38 30.25 6.67
N SER A 33 4.93 31.34 6.07
CA SER A 33 3.85 32.18 6.60
C SER A 33 2.58 31.96 5.79
N VAL A 34 1.64 31.20 6.35
CA VAL A 34 0.33 30.95 5.72
C VAL A 34 -0.70 31.89 6.34
N ASN A 35 -1.34 32.72 5.51
CA ASN A 35 -2.21 33.80 5.94
C ASN A 35 -3.59 33.62 5.31
N ILE A 36 -4.58 33.26 6.12
CA ILE A 36 -5.96 33.07 5.69
C ILE A 36 -6.73 34.36 5.98
N VAL A 37 -7.28 34.98 4.93
CA VAL A 37 -7.90 36.30 5.00
C VAL A 37 -9.32 36.29 4.47
N TYR A 38 -10.21 36.95 5.22
CA TYR A 38 -11.64 37.13 4.91
C TYR A 38 -11.97 38.55 4.44
N PHE A 39 -10.95 39.37 4.18
CA PHE A 39 -11.09 40.76 3.77
C PHE A 39 -10.12 41.08 2.64
N SER A 40 -10.45 42.10 1.85
CA SER A 40 -9.60 42.56 0.76
C SER A 40 -8.32 43.19 1.30
N LEU A 41 -7.19 42.49 1.16
CA LEU A 41 -5.86 42.99 1.52
C LEU A 41 -5.34 44.08 0.57
N GLY A 42 -5.83 44.07 -0.66
CA GLY A 42 -5.42 44.97 -1.75
C GLY A 42 -6.15 44.63 -3.04
N SER A 43 -5.74 45.23 -4.15
CA SER A 43 -6.27 44.92 -5.47
C SER A 43 -5.66 43.63 -6.01
N GLY A 44 -6.51 42.67 -6.40
CA GLY A 44 -6.06 41.44 -7.02
C GLY A 44 -7.19 40.46 -7.21
N LYS A 45 -7.19 39.77 -8.35
CA LYS A 45 -8.27 38.87 -8.78
C LYS A 45 -8.04 37.42 -8.37
N ASP A 46 -6.83 37.09 -7.94
CA ASP A 46 -6.45 35.74 -7.57
C ASP A 46 -6.89 35.42 -6.15
N ILE A 47 -7.03 34.12 -5.88
CA ILE A 47 -7.50 33.54 -4.63
C ILE A 47 -6.29 33.17 -3.76
N VAL A 48 -5.21 32.69 -4.37
CA VAL A 48 -3.97 32.29 -3.70
C VAL A 48 -2.82 33.17 -4.19
N TYR A 49 -2.08 33.77 -3.27
CA TYR A 49 -0.86 34.51 -3.58
C TYR A 49 0.33 33.84 -2.92
N HIS A 50 1.39 33.64 -3.70
CA HIS A 50 2.69 33.17 -3.23
C HIS A 50 3.72 34.28 -3.35
N GLY A 51 4.31 34.65 -2.22
CA GLY A 51 5.40 35.61 -2.12
C GLY A 51 6.69 34.91 -1.74
N LYS A 52 7.72 35.08 -2.56
CA LYS A 52 9.08 34.61 -2.30
C LYS A 52 10.08 35.73 -2.50
N THR A 53 11.23 35.62 -1.83
CA THR A 53 12.31 36.60 -1.97
C THR A 53 13.21 36.21 -3.13
N GLU A 54 13.35 37.08 -4.12
CA GLU A 54 14.27 36.94 -5.25
C GLU A 54 15.18 38.16 -5.32
N PHE A 55 16.49 37.91 -5.50
CA PHE A 55 17.46 38.97 -5.72
C PHE A 55 17.77 39.04 -7.22
N ARG A 56 17.42 40.17 -7.85
CA ARG A 56 17.63 40.41 -9.28
C ARG A 56 18.69 41.48 -9.50
N GLY A 57 19.61 41.23 -10.41
CA GLY A 57 20.65 42.17 -10.79
C GLY A 57 20.05 43.41 -11.46
N ILE A 58 20.42 44.60 -10.98
CA ILE A 58 19.88 45.87 -11.48
C ILE A 58 20.32 46.15 -12.93
N HIS A 59 21.50 45.68 -13.31
CA HIS A 59 22.10 45.98 -14.62
C HIS A 59 21.82 44.91 -15.67
N GLN A 60 21.84 43.62 -15.28
CA GLN A 60 21.72 42.49 -16.21
C GLN A 60 20.37 41.75 -16.07
N GLY A 61 19.63 41.98 -14.98
CA GLY A 61 18.35 41.31 -14.74
C GLY A 61 18.45 39.83 -14.35
N ASP A 62 19.67 39.33 -14.10
CA ASP A 62 19.93 37.96 -13.68
C ASP A 62 19.42 37.70 -12.26
N VAL A 63 18.94 36.50 -12.00
CA VAL A 63 18.52 36.07 -10.64
C VAL A 63 19.74 35.48 -9.94
N LEU A 64 20.03 35.97 -8.74
CA LEU A 64 21.13 35.47 -7.94
C LEU A 64 20.89 34.00 -7.56
N GLU A 65 21.76 33.11 -8.03
CA GLU A 65 21.75 31.69 -7.69
C GLU A 65 22.83 31.32 -6.67
N LEU A 66 22.62 30.20 -5.99
CA LEU A 66 23.60 29.62 -5.08
C LEU A 66 24.74 28.95 -5.86
N THR A 67 25.96 29.08 -5.37
CA THR A 67 27.10 28.31 -5.89
C THR A 67 26.92 26.80 -5.59
N PRO A 68 27.55 25.89 -6.36
CA PRO A 68 27.43 24.44 -6.11
C PRO A 68 27.79 24.03 -4.68
N PHE A 69 28.81 24.67 -4.10
CA PHE A 69 29.22 24.46 -2.71
C PHE A 69 28.14 24.89 -1.70
N GLN A 70 27.49 26.03 -1.94
CA GLN A 70 26.39 26.50 -1.09
C GLN A 70 25.15 25.61 -1.22
N LYS A 71 24.82 25.13 -2.43
CA LYS A 71 23.72 24.18 -2.64
C LYS A 71 23.94 22.91 -1.83
N GLN A 72 25.17 22.39 -1.79
CA GLN A 72 25.52 21.21 -0.98
C GLN A 72 25.48 21.51 0.52
N THR A 73 25.96 22.67 0.95
CA THR A 73 26.03 23.05 2.36
C THR A 73 24.64 23.24 2.96
N PHE A 74 23.76 23.97 2.25
CA PHE A 74 22.43 24.29 2.73
C PHE A 74 21.34 23.30 2.26
N LYS A 75 21.69 22.35 1.38
CA LYS A 75 20.78 21.35 0.79
C LYS A 75 19.55 22.00 0.13
N VAL A 76 19.77 23.11 -0.57
CA VAL A 76 18.73 23.87 -1.29
C VAL A 76 19.23 24.26 -2.67
N ASP A 77 18.29 24.37 -3.61
CA ASP A 77 18.61 24.62 -5.02
C ASP A 77 18.64 26.11 -5.37
N SER A 78 17.86 26.92 -4.64
CA SER A 78 17.65 28.35 -4.93
C SER A 78 17.75 29.20 -3.67
N VAL A 79 18.18 30.45 -3.83
CA VAL A 79 18.30 31.43 -2.73
C VAL A 79 16.95 31.67 -2.06
N SER A 80 15.86 31.69 -2.83
CA SER A 80 14.50 31.90 -2.30
C SER A 80 14.10 30.87 -1.25
N GLN A 81 14.67 29.66 -1.29
CA GLN A 81 14.39 28.62 -0.28
C GLN A 81 15.04 28.89 1.08
N LEU A 82 16.03 29.79 1.16
CA LEU A 82 16.65 30.20 2.44
C LEU A 82 15.81 31.25 3.17
N TYR A 83 14.97 31.98 2.44
CA TYR A 83 14.18 33.08 2.98
C TYR A 83 12.75 32.64 3.32
N PRO A 84 12.06 33.40 4.18
CA PRO A 84 10.66 33.17 4.44
C PRO A 84 9.81 33.26 3.17
N GLU A 85 8.86 32.33 3.03
CA GLU A 85 7.85 32.34 1.98
C GLU A 85 6.48 32.69 2.58
N TYR A 86 5.71 33.47 1.84
CA TYR A 86 4.39 33.95 2.26
C TYR A 86 3.32 33.37 1.34
N TYR A 87 2.31 32.76 1.93
CA TYR A 87 1.10 32.32 1.27
C TYR A 87 -0.06 33.13 1.80
N ILE A 88 -0.83 33.76 0.92
CA ILE A 88 -2.05 34.49 1.27
C ILE A 88 -3.22 33.79 0.59
N LEU A 89 -4.22 33.42 1.38
CA LEU A 89 -5.39 32.67 0.96
C LEU A 89 -6.63 33.53 1.19
N LYS A 90 -7.29 33.95 0.11
CA LYS A 90 -8.54 34.72 0.19
C LYS A 90 -9.73 33.78 0.22
N VAL A 91 -10.46 33.75 1.33
CA VAL A 91 -11.55 32.78 1.53
C VAL A 91 -12.85 33.19 0.81
N ASN A 92 -13.08 34.49 0.64
CA ASN A 92 -14.38 34.99 0.12
C ASN A 92 -14.66 34.60 -1.34
N ASP A 93 -13.62 34.30 -2.13
CA ASP A 93 -13.73 34.02 -3.56
C ASP A 93 -13.57 32.51 -3.88
N PHE A 94 -13.52 31.65 -2.86
CA PHE A 94 -13.14 30.22 -2.97
C PHE A 94 -14.26 29.29 -3.46
N ASN A 95 -15.40 29.80 -3.92
CA ASN A 95 -16.47 28.98 -4.55
C ASN A 95 -16.10 28.50 -5.97
N GLN A 96 -14.85 28.69 -6.41
CA GLN A 96 -14.36 28.25 -7.71
C GLN A 96 -13.71 26.86 -7.61
N VAL A 97 -13.75 26.10 -8.71
CA VAL A 97 -13.14 24.77 -8.81
C VAL A 97 -11.65 24.86 -8.50
N ALA A 98 -11.20 24.13 -7.48
CA ALA A 98 -9.77 24.00 -7.15
C ALA A 98 -9.01 23.39 -8.34
N ARG A 99 -7.95 24.08 -8.79
CA ARG A 99 -7.12 23.65 -9.94
C ARG A 99 -5.74 23.17 -9.53
N SER A 100 -5.28 23.54 -8.34
CA SER A 100 -3.98 23.12 -7.81
C SER A 100 -4.13 22.19 -6.61
N PRO A 101 -3.16 21.30 -6.34
CA PRO A 101 -3.21 20.41 -5.17
C PRO A 101 -3.39 21.16 -3.85
N LEU A 102 -2.81 22.36 -3.72
CA LEU A 102 -2.97 23.21 -2.54
C LEU A 102 -4.41 23.73 -2.42
N GLU A 103 -5.01 24.17 -3.51
CA GLU A 103 -6.41 24.61 -3.53
C GLU A 103 -7.37 23.48 -3.17
N GLU A 104 -7.09 22.24 -3.60
CA GLU A 104 -7.92 21.08 -3.26
C GLU A 104 -7.89 20.79 -1.74
N TRP A 105 -6.71 20.86 -1.12
CA TRP A 105 -6.57 20.75 0.34
C TRP A 105 -7.31 21.88 1.08
N ILE A 106 -7.22 23.11 0.58
CA ILE A 106 -7.91 24.26 1.18
C ILE A 106 -9.41 24.14 1.00
N TYR A 107 -9.89 23.70 -0.17
CA TYR A 107 -11.30 23.43 -0.42
C TYR A 107 -11.83 22.43 0.59
N TYR A 108 -11.15 21.29 0.76
CA TYR A 108 -11.50 20.30 1.76
C TYR A 108 -11.54 20.88 3.19
N MET A 109 -10.54 21.65 3.60
CA MET A 109 -10.52 22.25 4.95
C MET A 109 -11.66 23.26 5.17
N ASN A 110 -12.13 23.92 4.12
CA ASN A 110 -13.18 24.93 4.21
C ASN A 110 -14.59 24.32 4.13
N THR A 111 -14.80 23.34 3.25
CA THR A 111 -16.13 22.75 3.00
C THR A 111 -16.36 21.44 3.75
N GLY A 112 -15.29 20.74 4.14
CA GLY A 112 -15.35 19.37 4.64
C GLY A 112 -15.53 18.30 3.55
N ASP A 113 -15.57 18.71 2.28
CA ASP A 113 -15.84 17.81 1.15
C ASP A 113 -14.63 17.70 0.21
N ILE A 114 -14.41 16.48 -0.29
CA ILE A 114 -13.34 16.17 -1.25
C ILE A 114 -13.99 15.82 -2.59
N PRO A 115 -13.83 16.65 -3.63
CA PRO A 115 -14.32 16.34 -4.97
C PRO A 115 -13.74 15.01 -5.50
N ASP A 116 -14.50 14.28 -6.31
CA ASP A 116 -14.02 13.04 -6.94
C ASP A 116 -12.86 13.29 -7.91
N SER A 117 -12.79 14.49 -8.49
CA SER A 117 -11.70 14.94 -9.36
C SER A 117 -10.44 15.38 -8.61
N ALA A 118 -10.45 15.41 -7.27
CA ALA A 118 -9.31 15.84 -6.49
C ALA A 118 -8.15 14.84 -6.62
N THR A 119 -6.97 15.34 -6.94
CA THR A 119 -5.74 14.58 -7.21
C THR A 119 -4.59 14.90 -6.26
N ALA A 120 -4.81 15.79 -5.28
CA ALA A 120 -3.76 16.18 -4.36
C ALA A 120 -3.27 14.98 -3.54
N PRO A 121 -1.94 14.82 -3.39
CA PRO A 121 -1.36 13.74 -2.59
C PRO A 121 -1.96 13.72 -1.18
N GLY A 122 -2.44 12.55 -0.75
CA GLY A 122 -3.04 12.33 0.58
C GLY A 122 -4.54 12.61 0.69
N LEU A 123 -5.16 13.34 -0.25
CA LEU A 123 -6.62 13.53 -0.23
C LEU A 123 -7.39 12.23 -0.48
N ASP A 124 -6.82 11.26 -1.19
CA ASP A 124 -7.42 9.95 -1.38
C ASP A 124 -7.58 9.18 -0.06
N GLU A 125 -6.56 9.22 0.81
CA GLU A 125 -6.62 8.62 2.14
C GLU A 125 -7.65 9.34 3.02
N ALA A 126 -7.67 10.68 2.98
CA ALA A 126 -8.67 11.48 3.67
C ALA A 126 -10.10 11.15 3.17
N ARG A 127 -10.29 10.95 1.86
CA ARG A 127 -11.57 10.56 1.25
C ARG A 127 -12.05 9.22 1.77
N GLN A 128 -11.15 8.23 1.89
CA GLN A 128 -11.51 6.92 2.46
C GLN A 128 -11.93 7.03 3.94
N ARG A 129 -11.22 7.83 4.74
CA ARG A 129 -11.59 8.05 6.15
C ARG A 129 -12.90 8.80 6.30
N LEU A 130 -13.11 9.84 5.49
CA LEU A 130 -14.38 10.58 5.47
C LEU A 130 -15.56 9.70 5.06
N LYS A 131 -15.37 8.73 4.17
CA LYS A 131 -16.43 7.76 3.85
C LYS A 131 -16.86 6.99 5.09
N LEU A 132 -15.92 6.55 5.93
CA LEU A 132 -16.23 5.86 7.18
C LEU A 132 -16.90 6.80 8.19
N ASP A 133 -16.40 8.03 8.34
CA ASP A 133 -16.97 9.02 9.27
C ASP A 133 -18.37 9.51 8.86
N LYS A 134 -18.66 9.55 7.56
CA LYS A 134 -19.98 9.92 7.02
C LYS A 134 -20.99 8.78 7.10
N MET A 135 -20.57 7.54 7.35
CA MET A 135 -21.49 6.41 7.50
C MET A 135 -22.27 6.52 8.82
N THR A 136 -23.55 6.16 8.76
CA THR A 136 -24.35 5.95 9.96
C THR A 136 -23.81 4.75 10.75
N LYS A 137 -24.15 4.64 12.05
CA LYS A 137 -23.76 3.47 12.87
C LYS A 137 -24.17 2.13 12.25
N GLU A 138 -25.31 2.10 11.56
CA GLU A 138 -25.83 0.90 10.90
C GLU A 138 -25.00 0.53 9.68
N GLU A 139 -24.70 1.50 8.81
CA GLU A 139 -23.85 1.31 7.63
C GLU A 139 -22.42 0.91 8.01
N LEU A 140 -21.86 1.56 9.04
CA LEU A 140 -20.52 1.25 9.55
C LEU A 140 -20.45 -0.18 10.13
N ASN A 141 -21.49 -0.62 10.86
CA ASN A 141 -21.58 -1.99 11.37
C ASN A 141 -21.76 -3.01 10.23
N ALA A 142 -22.58 -2.69 9.23
CA ALA A 142 -22.73 -3.53 8.03
C ALA A 142 -21.41 -3.65 7.26
N TYR A 143 -20.65 -2.56 7.14
CA TYR A 143 -19.32 -2.54 6.54
C TYR A 143 -18.32 -3.43 7.29
N TYR A 144 -18.23 -3.31 8.62
CA TYR A 144 -17.35 -4.19 9.41
C TYR A 144 -17.78 -5.66 9.35
N ARG A 145 -19.09 -5.96 9.42
CA ARG A 145 -19.58 -7.33 9.21
C ARG A 145 -19.21 -7.86 7.83
N HIS A 146 -19.26 -7.03 6.79
CA HIS A 146 -18.84 -7.44 5.47
C HIS A 146 -17.34 -7.79 5.42
N LEU A 147 -16.49 -6.99 6.07
CA LEU A 147 -15.06 -7.29 6.19
C LEU A 147 -14.82 -8.59 6.98
N ASP A 148 -15.52 -8.79 8.10
CA ASP A 148 -15.45 -10.02 8.88
C ASP A 148 -15.88 -11.23 8.04
N ASN A 149 -16.97 -11.11 7.29
CA ASN A 149 -17.45 -12.16 6.40
C ASN A 149 -16.42 -12.52 5.31
N ILE A 150 -15.69 -11.55 4.77
CA ILE A 150 -14.61 -11.80 3.79
C ILE A 150 -13.48 -12.63 4.44
N VAL A 151 -13.08 -12.27 5.66
CA VAL A 151 -12.04 -13.00 6.40
C VAL A 151 -12.49 -14.41 6.70
N ILE A 152 -13.71 -14.59 7.22
CA ILE A 152 -14.31 -15.91 7.49
C ILE A 152 -14.35 -16.76 6.22
N LEU A 153 -14.81 -16.19 5.10
CA LEU A 153 -14.88 -16.92 3.83
C LEU A 153 -13.49 -17.38 3.38
N ARG A 154 -12.49 -16.51 3.53
CA ARG A 154 -11.11 -16.82 3.17
C ARG A 154 -10.54 -17.94 4.05
N ASP A 155 -10.79 -17.90 5.36
CA ASP A 155 -10.34 -18.91 6.31
C ASP A 155 -11.03 -20.26 6.06
N ASN A 156 -12.33 -20.26 5.74
CA ASN A 156 -13.04 -21.46 5.32
C ASN A 156 -12.40 -22.08 4.09
N ILE A 157 -12.11 -21.29 3.05
CA ILE A 157 -11.43 -21.79 1.83
C ILE A 157 -10.06 -22.38 2.16
N TYR A 158 -9.29 -21.77 3.06
CA TYR A 158 -7.99 -22.30 3.46
C TYR A 158 -8.12 -23.63 4.22
N THR A 159 -9.10 -23.73 5.12
CA THR A 159 -9.36 -24.92 5.94
C THR A 159 -9.82 -26.07 5.06
N GLU A 160 -10.85 -25.87 4.24
CA GLU A 160 -11.38 -26.85 3.27
C GLU A 160 -10.27 -27.35 2.32
N ARG A 161 -9.39 -26.45 1.85
CA ARG A 161 -8.26 -26.83 1.00
C ARG A 161 -7.17 -27.60 1.75
N ALA A 162 -7.02 -27.39 3.05
CA ALA A 162 -6.10 -28.16 3.87
C ALA A 162 -6.66 -29.56 4.15
N GLU A 163 -7.94 -29.64 4.50
CA GLU A 163 -8.67 -30.89 4.74
C GLU A 163 -8.72 -31.75 3.47
N GLY A 164 -9.12 -31.20 2.33
CA GLY A 164 -9.13 -31.95 1.07
C GLY A 164 -7.74 -32.46 0.64
N ARG A 165 -6.65 -31.76 0.99
CA ARG A 165 -5.27 -32.26 0.78
C ARG A 165 -4.85 -33.31 1.80
N ALA A 166 -5.43 -33.32 2.98
CA ALA A 166 -5.17 -34.35 3.99
C ALA A 166 -5.93 -35.64 3.62
N GLU A 167 -7.21 -35.51 3.28
CA GLU A 167 -8.06 -36.61 2.83
C GLU A 167 -7.50 -37.26 1.56
N GLY A 168 -7.21 -36.49 0.52
CA GLY A 168 -6.65 -37.05 -0.72
C GLY A 168 -5.29 -37.75 -0.53
N ARG A 169 -4.49 -37.33 0.45
CA ARG A 169 -3.26 -38.06 0.83
C ARG A 169 -3.56 -39.35 1.58
N ALA A 170 -4.52 -39.33 2.49
CA ALA A 170 -4.92 -40.50 3.26
C ALA A 170 -5.53 -41.57 2.35
N GLU A 171 -6.45 -41.18 1.47
CA GLU A 171 -7.07 -42.05 0.46
C GLU A 171 -6.01 -42.61 -0.50
N GLY A 172 -5.17 -41.75 -1.09
CA GLY A 172 -4.10 -42.22 -1.99
C GLY A 172 -3.10 -43.16 -1.30
N HIS A 173 -2.80 -42.96 -0.02
CA HIS A 173 -1.98 -43.91 0.75
C HIS A 173 -2.70 -45.21 1.09
N ALA A 174 -4.02 -45.20 1.23
CA ALA A 174 -4.81 -46.40 1.50
C ALA A 174 -4.95 -47.23 0.23
N GLU A 175 -5.35 -46.60 -0.88
CA GLU A 175 -5.47 -47.24 -2.19
C GLU A 175 -4.13 -47.80 -2.66
N GLY A 176 -3.05 -46.99 -2.65
CA GLY A 176 -1.73 -47.45 -3.06
C GLY A 176 -1.18 -48.61 -2.20
N ARG A 177 -1.53 -48.68 -0.91
CA ARG A 177 -1.19 -49.84 -0.08
C ARG A 177 -2.01 -51.08 -0.43
N ALA A 178 -3.30 -50.91 -0.69
CA ALA A 178 -4.18 -52.01 -1.05
C ALA A 178 -3.78 -52.61 -2.42
N GLU A 179 -3.53 -51.76 -3.41
CA GLU A 179 -3.03 -52.15 -4.73
C GLU A 179 -1.67 -52.83 -4.63
N GLY A 180 -0.70 -52.22 -3.94
CA GLY A 180 0.63 -52.81 -3.78
C GLY A 180 0.63 -54.16 -3.05
N LEU A 181 -0.26 -54.37 -2.06
CA LEU A 181 -0.42 -55.66 -1.40
C LEU A 181 -1.03 -56.72 -2.34
N MET A 182 -1.98 -56.34 -3.18
CA MET A 182 -2.58 -57.27 -4.15
C MET A 182 -1.58 -57.63 -5.25
N GLU A 183 -0.87 -56.64 -5.80
CA GLU A 183 0.15 -56.85 -6.82
C GLU A 183 1.29 -57.72 -6.28
N GLY A 184 1.81 -57.43 -5.07
CA GLY A 184 2.86 -58.24 -4.44
C GLY A 184 2.44 -59.69 -4.18
N ARG A 185 1.19 -59.93 -3.74
CA ARG A 185 0.67 -61.31 -3.58
C ARG A 185 0.54 -62.05 -4.90
N MET A 186 0.19 -61.35 -5.98
CA MET A 186 0.11 -61.95 -7.31
C MET A 186 1.51 -62.23 -7.86
N GLU A 187 2.48 -61.35 -7.65
CA GLU A 187 3.89 -61.55 -8.00
C GLU A 187 4.47 -62.78 -7.27
N GLU A 188 4.29 -62.87 -5.94
CA GLU A 188 4.73 -64.03 -5.14
C GLU A 188 4.12 -65.34 -5.65
N LYS A 189 2.82 -65.34 -5.98
CA LYS A 189 2.15 -66.51 -6.55
C LYS A 189 2.74 -66.89 -7.91
N ARG A 190 3.05 -65.91 -8.78
CA ARG A 190 3.68 -66.15 -10.09
C ARG A 190 5.08 -66.72 -9.94
N GLU A 191 5.91 -66.14 -9.06
CA GLU A 191 7.25 -66.67 -8.77
C GLU A 191 7.18 -68.09 -8.21
N MET A 192 6.25 -68.36 -7.29
CA MET A 192 6.05 -69.70 -6.74
C MET A 192 5.67 -70.71 -7.83
N VAL A 193 4.76 -70.36 -8.74
CA VAL A 193 4.40 -71.20 -9.89
C VAL A 193 5.61 -71.45 -10.79
N HIS A 194 6.39 -70.42 -11.15
CA HIS A 194 7.60 -70.59 -11.97
C HIS A 194 8.62 -71.51 -11.30
N ASN A 195 8.88 -71.32 -10.01
CA ASN A 195 9.80 -72.16 -9.24
C ASN A 195 9.32 -73.62 -9.19
N MET A 196 8.04 -73.87 -8.92
CA MET A 196 7.48 -75.23 -8.89
C MET A 196 7.48 -75.91 -10.26
N LYS A 197 7.23 -75.17 -11.35
CA LYS A 197 7.37 -75.66 -12.73
C LYS A 197 8.80 -76.07 -13.03
N SER A 198 9.79 -75.26 -12.62
CA SER A 198 11.22 -75.57 -12.83
C SER A 198 11.67 -76.86 -12.12
N LEU A 199 10.97 -77.23 -11.04
CA LEU A 199 11.20 -78.45 -10.27
C LEU A 199 10.38 -79.67 -10.78
N ASN A 200 9.71 -79.57 -11.94
CA ASN A 200 8.86 -80.62 -12.52
C ASN A 200 7.74 -81.12 -11.60
N ILE A 201 7.20 -80.26 -10.73
CA ILE A 201 6.06 -80.62 -9.88
C ILE A 201 4.80 -80.73 -10.75
N PRO A 202 3.97 -81.77 -10.59
CA PRO A 202 2.73 -81.95 -11.37
C PRO A 202 1.78 -80.75 -11.23
N LEU A 203 1.13 -80.36 -12.34
CA LEU A 203 0.26 -79.17 -12.41
C LEU A 203 -0.92 -79.23 -11.42
N ASP A 204 -1.45 -80.42 -11.15
CA ASP A 204 -2.53 -80.62 -10.18
C ASP A 204 -2.07 -80.28 -8.75
N THR A 205 -0.82 -80.60 -8.42
CA THR A 205 -0.21 -80.28 -7.12
C THR A 205 0.09 -78.78 -7.01
N ILE A 206 0.55 -78.15 -8.10
CA ILE A 206 0.78 -76.69 -8.14
C ILE A 206 -0.55 -75.92 -7.96
N SER A 207 -1.63 -76.40 -8.57
CA SER A 207 -2.97 -75.82 -8.42
C SER A 207 -3.48 -75.89 -7.00
N GLN A 208 -3.29 -77.03 -6.32
CA GLN A 208 -3.68 -77.19 -4.92
C GLN A 208 -2.90 -76.27 -3.95
N VAL A 209 -1.63 -75.98 -4.22
CA VAL A 209 -0.78 -75.18 -3.32
C VAL A 209 -0.91 -73.68 -3.57
N THR A 210 -1.06 -73.25 -4.81
CA THR A 210 -1.13 -71.82 -5.19
C THR A 210 -2.56 -71.26 -5.16
N GLY A 211 -3.56 -72.16 -5.21
CA GLY A 211 -4.98 -71.82 -5.32
C GLY A 211 -5.35 -71.22 -6.68
N LEU A 212 -4.47 -71.30 -7.68
CA LEU A 212 -4.72 -70.90 -9.06
C LEU A 212 -5.29 -72.07 -9.85
N SER A 213 -6.16 -71.78 -10.81
CA SER A 213 -6.69 -72.80 -11.71
C SER A 213 -5.59 -73.37 -12.63
N ILE A 214 -5.80 -74.60 -13.12
CA ILE A 214 -4.85 -75.25 -14.03
C ILE A 214 -4.68 -74.44 -15.34
N GLU A 215 -5.71 -73.73 -15.77
CA GLU A 215 -5.66 -72.84 -16.95
C GLU A 215 -4.78 -71.61 -16.68
N GLU A 216 -4.95 -70.95 -15.52
CA GLU A 216 -4.12 -69.82 -15.10
C GLU A 216 -2.65 -70.24 -14.94
N ILE A 217 -2.40 -71.40 -14.33
CA ILE A 217 -1.04 -71.95 -14.18
C ILE A 217 -0.41 -72.27 -15.54
N LYS A 218 -1.17 -72.72 -16.54
CA LYS A 218 -0.63 -72.94 -17.89
C LYS A 218 -0.31 -71.64 -18.64
N SER A 219 -1.05 -70.57 -18.34
CA SER A 219 -0.89 -69.25 -18.97
C SER A 219 0.26 -68.40 -18.40
N LEU A 220 0.71 -68.70 -17.17
CA LEU A 220 1.87 -68.11 -16.48
C LEU A 220 3.16 -68.86 -16.84
#